data_AF-A0A932G4Y7-F1
#
_entry.id   AF-A0A932G4Y7-F1
#
_cell.length_a   1.000
_cell.length_b   1.000
_cell.length_c   1.000
_cell.angle_alpha   90.00
_cell.angle_beta   90.00
_cell.angle_gamma   90.00
#
_symmetry.space_group_name_H-M   'P 1'
#
loop_
_entity.id
_entity.type
_entity.pdbx_description
1 polymer ?
#
loop_
_entity_poly.entity_id
_entity_poly.type
_entity_poly.pdbx_seq_one_letter_code
_entity_poly.pdbx_strand_id
1 'polypeptide(L)'
;MTGKGKRRTSPRPSPQRGEGVERASVSSPVTPHSLLSVTPDFVFRKRRTVIFVDGCFWHGCPQHATWPAHRAAWWRRKIEGNQARDRLVTRTLRKSGWHVVRVWEHELARKREERLVARLRRAFGV
;
A
#
# COMPACT_ATOMS: atom_id res chain seq x y z
N MET A 1 -76.09 3.75 -10.04
CA MET A 1 -75.82 4.49 -8.79
C MET A 1 -74.31 4.66 -8.68
N THR A 2 -73.88 5.93 -8.59
CA THR A 2 -72.60 6.48 -8.10
C THR A 2 -71.28 5.81 -8.59
N GLY A 3 -70.43 6.41 -9.42
CA GLY A 3 -70.15 7.84 -9.63
C GLY A 3 -69.06 8.34 -8.66
N LYS A 4 -67.81 8.46 -9.13
CA LYS A 4 -66.72 9.36 -8.66
C LYS A 4 -65.45 8.94 -9.42
N GLY A 5 -64.71 9.77 -10.16
CA GLY A 5 -64.63 11.23 -10.15
C GLY A 5 -63.22 11.66 -9.74
N LYS A 6 -62.40 11.98 -10.76
CA LYS A 6 -61.25 12.91 -10.75
C LYS A 6 -60.03 12.57 -9.88
N ARG A 7 -58.84 12.61 -10.53
CA ARG A 7 -58.00 13.82 -10.57
C ARG A 7 -56.78 13.59 -11.47
N ARG A 8 -56.67 14.40 -12.54
CA ARG A 8 -55.39 14.66 -13.22
C ARG A 8 -54.54 15.48 -12.26
N THR A 9 -53.31 15.06 -12.01
CA THR A 9 -52.31 15.88 -11.31
C THR A 9 -51.06 15.96 -12.17
N SER A 10 -50.71 17.19 -12.49
CA SER A 10 -49.64 17.73 -13.30
C SER A 10 -48.23 17.18 -12.96
N PRO A 11 -47.26 17.29 -13.89
CA PRO A 11 -45.92 16.73 -13.70
C PRO A 11 -45.16 17.46 -12.59
N ARG A 12 -44.53 16.70 -11.69
CA ARG A 12 -43.61 17.26 -10.70
C ARG A 12 -42.28 17.64 -11.37
N PRO A 13 -41.68 18.78 -11.02
CA PRO A 13 -40.55 19.36 -11.74
C PRO A 13 -39.24 18.61 -11.47
N SER A 14 -38.39 18.58 -12.49
CA SER A 14 -36.98 18.20 -12.40
C SER A 14 -36.26 19.09 -11.38
N PRO A 15 -35.47 18.56 -10.44
CA PRO A 15 -34.59 19.40 -9.65
C PRO A 15 -33.54 20.01 -10.57
N GLN A 16 -33.59 21.34 -10.67
CA GLN A 16 -32.64 22.14 -11.41
C GLN A 16 -31.25 22.02 -10.77
N ARG A 17 -30.22 22.12 -11.63
CA ARG A 17 -28.80 22.22 -11.25
C ARG A 17 -28.63 23.27 -10.14
N GLY A 18 -28.34 22.79 -8.94
CA GLY A 18 -27.73 23.58 -7.89
C GLY A 18 -26.24 23.65 -8.16
N GLU A 19 -25.76 24.89 -8.25
CA GLU A 19 -24.38 25.30 -8.46
C GLU A 19 -23.43 24.72 -7.41
N GLY A 20 -22.19 24.49 -7.84
CA GLY A 20 -21.01 24.74 -7.01
C GLY A 20 -20.94 24.05 -5.66
N VAL A 21 -20.78 22.73 -5.64
CA VAL A 21 -19.83 22.14 -4.70
C VAL A 21 -18.86 21.36 -5.54
N GLU A 22 -17.74 22.01 -5.86
CA GLU A 22 -16.53 21.33 -6.29
C GLU A 22 -16.30 20.24 -5.24
N ARG A 23 -16.63 18.99 -5.59
CA ARG A 23 -16.29 17.84 -4.75
C ARG A 23 -14.77 17.85 -4.76
N ALA A 24 -14.18 18.52 -3.79
CA ALA A 24 -12.84 18.22 -3.35
C ALA A 24 -12.82 16.70 -3.25
N SER A 25 -12.08 16.07 -4.16
CA SER A 25 -11.74 14.67 -4.04
C SER A 25 -10.87 14.61 -2.80
N VAL A 26 -11.52 14.52 -1.64
CA VAL A 26 -10.90 14.11 -0.40
C VAL A 26 -10.61 12.65 -0.65
N SER A 27 -9.45 12.39 -1.26
CA SER A 27 -8.89 11.05 -1.34
C SER A 27 -8.76 10.60 0.12
N SER A 28 -9.71 9.77 0.56
CA SER A 28 -9.62 9.08 1.84
C SER A 28 -8.20 8.52 1.96
N PRO A 29 -7.50 8.63 3.11
CA PRO A 29 -6.10 8.25 3.20
C PRO A 29 -5.96 6.78 2.85
N VAL A 30 -5.56 6.51 1.61
CA VAL A 30 -5.56 5.16 1.08
C VAL A 30 -4.60 4.34 1.92
N THR A 31 -5.12 3.32 2.59
CA THR A 31 -4.31 2.49 3.47
C THR A 31 -3.48 1.55 2.61
N PRO A 32 -2.22 1.26 2.98
CA PRO A 32 -1.33 0.40 2.20
C PRO A 32 -1.96 -0.97 1.87
N HIS A 33 -2.71 -1.53 2.81
CA HIS A 33 -3.40 -2.82 2.69
C HIS A 33 -4.55 -2.81 1.67
N SER A 34 -5.07 -1.65 1.29
CA SER A 34 -6.12 -1.51 0.28
C SER A 34 -5.57 -1.31 -1.13
N LEU A 35 -4.30 -0.88 -1.27
CA LEU A 35 -3.70 -0.57 -2.57
C LEU A 35 -3.07 -1.78 -3.24
N LEU A 36 -2.60 -2.73 -2.43
CA LEU A 36 -1.77 -3.83 -2.87
C LEU A 36 -2.08 -5.05 -2.00
N SER A 37 -2.08 -6.25 -2.58
CA SER A 37 -2.23 -7.52 -1.86
C SER A 37 -0.97 -7.88 -1.04
N VAL A 38 -0.31 -6.88 -0.46
CA VAL A 38 0.93 -7.01 0.30
C VAL A 38 0.74 -6.32 1.63
N THR A 39 0.88 -7.09 2.70
CA THR A 39 0.74 -6.61 4.07
C THR A 39 2.08 -6.07 4.55
N PRO A 40 2.18 -4.78 4.90
CA PRO A 40 3.37 -4.25 5.57
C PRO A 40 3.44 -4.75 7.01
N ASP A 41 4.65 -4.97 7.54
CA ASP A 41 4.85 -5.39 8.94
C ASP A 41 4.46 -4.27 9.92
N PHE A 42 4.86 -3.03 9.60
CA PHE A 42 4.54 -1.86 10.42
C PHE A 42 3.99 -0.72 9.58
N VAL A 43 2.94 -0.06 10.08
CA VAL A 43 2.29 1.09 9.43
C VAL A 43 2.10 2.22 10.43
N PHE A 44 2.78 3.34 10.18
CA PHE A 44 2.68 4.57 10.95
C PHE A 44 1.84 5.60 10.19
N ARG A 45 0.52 5.55 10.38
CA ARG A 45 -0.45 6.38 9.63
C ARG A 45 -0.19 7.89 9.77
N LYS A 46 0.11 8.37 10.99
CA LYS A 46 0.36 9.80 11.25
C LYS A 46 1.57 10.35 10.48
N ARG A 47 2.59 9.53 10.28
CA ARG A 47 3.84 9.89 9.58
C ARG A 47 3.82 9.48 8.10
N ARG A 48 2.73 8.83 7.65
CA ARG A 48 2.62 8.17 6.35
C ARG A 48 3.83 7.28 6.05
N THR A 49 4.31 6.54 7.05
CA THR A 49 5.46 5.64 6.91
C THR A 49 5.03 4.19 6.99
N VAL A 50 5.58 3.35 6.12
CA VAL A 50 5.47 1.89 6.16
C VAL A 50 6.84 1.27 6.28
N ILE A 51 6.93 0.18 7.03
CA ILE A 51 8.13 -0.63 7.14
C ILE A 51 7.84 -2.04 6.63
N PHE A 52 8.73 -2.55 5.80
CA PHE A 52 8.78 -3.97 5.39
C PHE A 52 10.06 -4.61 5.92
N VAL A 53 9.93 -5.81 6.47
CA VAL A 53 11.03 -6.66 6.91
C VAL A 53 11.21 -7.79 5.90
N ASP A 54 12.29 -7.71 5.13
CA ASP A 54 12.55 -8.60 4.01
C ASP A 54 13.43 -9.77 4.45
N GLY A 55 12.86 -10.97 4.41
CA GLY A 55 13.63 -12.21 4.52
C GLY A 55 14.67 -12.32 3.39
N CYS A 56 15.93 -12.62 3.75
CA CYS A 56 17.03 -12.56 2.78
C CYS A 56 16.88 -13.56 1.64
N PHE A 57 16.32 -14.74 1.95
CA PHE A 57 16.04 -15.78 0.97
C PHE A 57 14.87 -15.43 0.05
N TRP A 58 13.72 -15.05 0.63
CA TRP A 58 12.46 -14.86 -0.11
C TRP A 58 12.46 -13.67 -1.06
N HIS A 59 13.21 -12.63 -0.72
CA HIS A 59 13.31 -11.39 -1.49
C HIS A 59 14.65 -11.28 -2.27
N GLY A 60 15.50 -12.32 -2.19
CA GLY A 60 16.78 -12.37 -2.89
C GLY A 60 17.71 -11.21 -2.52
N CYS A 61 18.14 -11.20 -1.26
CA CYS A 61 19.10 -10.23 -0.74
C CYS A 61 20.39 -10.20 -1.58
N PRO A 62 20.87 -9.02 -2.00
CA PRO A 62 22.11 -8.91 -2.79
C PRO A 62 23.36 -9.49 -2.11
N GLN A 63 23.37 -9.62 -0.78
CA GLN A 63 24.52 -10.06 0.00
C GLN A 63 24.41 -11.51 0.50
N HIS A 64 23.20 -11.97 0.82
CA HIS A 64 22.97 -13.25 1.51
C HIS A 64 21.96 -14.15 0.78
N ALA A 65 21.52 -13.78 -0.43
CA ALA A 65 20.63 -14.66 -1.19
C ALA A 65 21.32 -15.98 -1.49
N THR A 66 20.69 -17.07 -1.06
CA THR A 66 21.08 -18.42 -1.44
C THR A 66 20.21 -18.87 -2.60
N TRP A 67 20.82 -19.48 -3.62
CA TRP A 67 20.12 -20.05 -4.76
C TRP A 67 20.09 -21.58 -4.61
N PRO A 68 18.92 -22.18 -4.32
CA PRO A 68 18.82 -23.63 -4.19
C PRO A 68 19.13 -24.32 -5.52
N ALA A 69 19.96 -25.36 -5.47
CA ALA A 69 20.26 -26.19 -6.64
C ALA A 69 19.06 -27.05 -7.08
N HIS A 70 18.31 -27.58 -6.10
CA HIS A 70 17.11 -28.35 -6.38
C HIS A 70 15.96 -27.43 -6.82
N ARG A 71 15.32 -27.74 -7.96
CA ARG A 71 14.28 -26.90 -8.60
C ARG A 71 14.74 -25.45 -8.86
N ALA A 72 16.02 -25.27 -9.21
CA ALA A 72 16.64 -23.95 -9.38
C ALA A 72 15.82 -22.98 -10.27
N ALA A 73 15.31 -23.45 -11.42
CA ALA A 73 14.51 -22.62 -12.33
C ALA A 73 13.17 -22.16 -11.71
N TRP A 74 12.56 -22.99 -10.87
CA TRP A 74 11.34 -22.60 -10.15
C TRP A 74 11.65 -21.58 -9.05
N TRP A 75 12.69 -21.83 -8.25
CA TRP A 75 13.10 -20.90 -7.18
C TRP A 75 13.52 -19.54 -7.74
N ARG A 76 14.29 -19.53 -8.83
CA ARG A 76 14.69 -18.30 -9.51
C ARG A 76 13.48 -17.48 -9.94
N ARG A 77 12.54 -18.09 -10.69
CA ARG A 77 11.30 -17.41 -11.09
C ARG A 77 10.49 -16.91 -9.90
N LYS A 78 10.40 -17.69 -8.82
CA LYS A 78 9.67 -17.29 -7.61
C LYS A 78 10.29 -16.08 -6.92
N ILE A 79 11.60 -16.09 -6.70
CA ILE A 79 12.32 -15.01 -6.03
C ILE A 79 12.32 -13.75 -6.90
N GLU A 80 12.56 -13.88 -8.20
CA GLU A 80 12.49 -12.75 -9.15
C GLU A 80 11.09 -12.13 -9.20
N GLY A 81 10.04 -12.96 -9.17
CA GLY A 81 8.65 -12.52 -9.08
C GLY A 81 8.35 -11.76 -7.78
N ASN A 82 8.90 -12.21 -6.65
CA ASN A 82 8.79 -11.48 -5.38
C ASN A 82 9.47 -10.11 -5.46
N GLN A 83 10.71 -10.06 -5.96
CA GLN A 83 11.43 -8.80 -6.14
C GLN A 83 10.69 -7.83 -7.08
N ALA A 84 10.09 -8.33 -8.16
CA ALA A 84 9.29 -7.52 -9.07
C ALA A 84 8.07 -6.92 -8.35
N ARG A 85 7.39 -7.73 -7.53
CA ARG A 85 6.27 -7.28 -6.68
C ARG A 85 6.73 -6.24 -5.66
N ASP A 86 7.85 -6.45 -4.98
CA ASP A 86 8.39 -5.50 -4.00
C ASP A 86 8.71 -4.14 -4.61
N ARG A 87 9.30 -4.16 -5.82
CA ARG A 87 9.57 -2.94 -6.59
C ARG A 87 8.27 -2.22 -6.97
N LEU A 88 7.24 -2.96 -7.41
CA LEU A 88 5.94 -2.38 -7.73
C LEU A 88 5.27 -1.77 -6.49
N VAL A 89 5.29 -2.48 -5.37
CA VAL A 89 4.71 -2.04 -4.10
C VAL A 89 5.37 -0.77 -3.63
N THR A 90 6.71 -0.77 -3.60
CA THR A 90 7.51 0.38 -3.16
C THR A 90 7.24 1.60 -4.05
N ARG A 91 7.18 1.43 -5.37
CA ARG A 91 6.86 2.53 -6.29
C ARG A 91 5.45 3.07 -6.07
N THR A 92 4.47 2.20 -5.92
CA THR A 92 3.06 2.60 -5.76
C THR A 92 2.87 3.39 -4.47
N LEU A 93 3.39 2.88 -3.33
CA LEU A 93 3.30 3.55 -2.04
C LEU A 93 4.02 4.91 -2.06
N ARG A 94 5.22 4.98 -2.65
CA ARG A 94 5.94 6.25 -2.81
C ARG A 94 5.17 7.25 -3.66
N LYS A 95 4.57 6.83 -4.78
CA LYS A 95 3.71 7.69 -5.62
C LYS A 95 2.47 8.19 -4.88
N SER A 96 1.93 7.38 -3.97
CA SER A 96 0.83 7.77 -3.08
C SER A 96 1.29 8.61 -1.88
N GLY A 97 2.54 9.10 -1.86
CA GLY A 97 3.07 9.95 -0.79
C GLY A 97 3.31 9.22 0.53
N TRP A 98 3.62 7.93 0.49
CA TRP A 98 4.07 7.17 1.66
C TRP A 98 5.60 7.05 1.67
N HIS A 99 6.19 7.22 2.86
CA HIS A 99 7.57 6.88 3.11
C HIS A 99 7.69 5.37 3.28
N VAL A 100 8.48 4.73 2.41
CA VAL A 100 8.69 3.27 2.43
C VAL A 100 10.09 2.98 2.94
N VAL A 101 10.17 2.32 4.10
CA VAL A 101 11.40 1.79 4.68
C VAL A 101 11.42 0.29 4.49
N ARG A 102 12.51 -0.25 3.94
CA ARG A 102 12.74 -1.69 3.89
C ARG A 102 13.97 -2.03 4.73
N VAL A 103 13.87 -3.10 5.49
CA VAL A 103 14.91 -3.61 6.38
C VAL A 103 15.11 -5.07 6.03
N TRP A 104 16.35 -5.46 5.76
CA TRP A 104 16.64 -6.88 5.55
C TRP A 104 16.73 -7.60 6.89
N GLU A 105 16.28 -8.85 6.92
CA GLU A 105 16.38 -9.73 8.08
C GLU A 105 17.80 -9.79 8.67
N HIS A 106 18.84 -9.84 7.83
CA HIS A 106 20.23 -9.88 8.30
C HIS A 106 20.68 -8.57 8.99
N GLU A 107 19.97 -7.46 8.79
CA GLU A 107 20.22 -6.19 9.49
C GLU A 107 19.66 -6.21 10.92
N LEU A 108 18.74 -7.12 11.23
CA LEU A 108 18.18 -7.32 12.57
C LEU A 108 19.10 -8.13 13.49
N ALA A 109 20.18 -8.72 12.95
CA ALA A 109 21.16 -9.41 13.77
C ALA A 109 21.78 -8.43 14.78
N ARG A 110 21.92 -8.85 16.05
CA ARG A 110 22.39 -8.03 17.18
C ARG A 110 23.64 -7.18 16.87
N LYS A 111 24.59 -7.74 16.11
CA LYS A 111 25.82 -7.05 15.66
C LYS A 111 25.59 -5.85 14.72
N ARG A 112 24.40 -5.70 14.14
CA ARG A 112 24.03 -4.63 13.18
C ARG A 112 22.92 -3.73 13.72
N GLU A 113 22.40 -4.03 14.91
CA GLU A 113 21.25 -3.35 15.51
C GLU A 113 21.49 -1.84 15.66
N GLU A 114 22.62 -1.43 16.22
CA GLU A 114 22.95 -0.01 16.41
C GLU A 114 22.90 0.79 15.09
N ARG A 115 23.46 0.21 14.02
CA ARG A 115 23.46 0.83 12.69
C ARG A 115 22.04 0.93 12.13
N LEU A 116 21.23 -0.10 12.33
CA LEU A 116 19.84 -0.10 11.91
C LEU A 116 19.04 0.96 12.67
N VAL A 117 19.17 1.01 13.99
CA VAL A 117 18.51 2.01 14.84
C VAL A 117 18.90 3.42 14.43
N ALA A 118 20.19 3.70 14.20
CA ALA A 118 20.64 5.01 13.72
C ALA A 118 20.04 5.37 12.35
N ARG A 119 19.90 4.40 11.44
CA ARG A 119 19.24 4.61 10.13
C ARG A 119 17.75 4.91 10.30
N LEU A 120 17.05 4.17 11.16
CA LEU A 120 15.62 4.37 11.42
C LEU A 120 15.36 5.72 12.10
N ARG A 121 16.17 6.11 13.09
CA ARG A 121 16.13 7.43 13.74
C ARG A 121 16.18 8.58 12.72
N ARG A 122 17.15 8.55 11.80
CA ARG A 122 17.23 9.51 10.68
C ARG A 122 15.99 9.47 9.78
N ALA A 123 15.48 8.29 9.46
CA ALA A 123 14.29 8.15 8.61
C ALA A 123 13.00 8.68 9.29
N PHE A 124 12.93 8.63 10.62
CA PHE A 124 11.81 9.13 11.41
C PHE A 124 12.03 10.56 11.96
N GLY A 125 13.22 11.15 11.78
CA GLY A 125 13.55 12.48 12.30
C GLY A 125 13.53 12.56 13.83
N VAL A 126 14.02 11.51 14.50
CA VAL A 126 14.10 11.40 15.97
C VAL A 126 15.54 11.18 16.41
#